data_AF-A0AA47G7L6-F1
#
_entry.id   AF-A0AA47G7L6-F1
#
_cell.length_a   1.000
_cell.length_b   1.000
_cell.length_c   1.000
_cell.angle_alpha   90.00
_cell.angle_beta   90.00
_cell.angle_gamma   90.00
#
_symmetry.space_group_name_H-M   'P 1'
#
loop_
_entity.id
_entity.type
_entity.pdbx_description
1 polymer ?
#
loop_
_entity_poly.entity_id
_entity_poly.type
_entity_poly.pdbx_seq_one_letter_code
_entity_poly.pdbx_strand_id
1 'polypeptide(L)'
;MNRTFNKGNSATIQQAIEDAKEILELDLFKNKKDWKKYTLKRLKKKDKKLRYAFKTVDISDYEAVHEIRKSAKKVRYAATYFDDTVSKDLNQYRKDAKAIQSEFGEITDAHVNYDLLTAYKDKVKDENVRDLLIQIRDDIESAE
;
A
#
# COMPACT_ATOMS: atom_id res chain seq x y z
N MET A 1 55.66 13.61 4.53
CA MET A 1 55.25 14.65 3.57
C MET A 1 54.17 15.49 4.25
N ASN A 2 54.56 16.58 4.92
CA ASN A 2 53.62 17.43 5.65
C ASN A 2 52.80 18.22 4.64
N ARG A 3 51.53 17.82 4.43
CA ARG A 3 50.58 18.62 3.66
C ARG A 3 50.25 19.86 4.47
N THR A 4 51.06 20.90 4.35
CA THR A 4 50.77 22.22 4.92
C THR A 4 49.50 22.77 4.29
N PHE A 5 48.58 23.26 5.14
CA PHE A 5 47.37 23.94 4.71
C PHE A 5 47.74 25.24 3.97
N ASN A 6 47.79 25.20 2.63
CA ASN A 6 47.86 26.42 1.82
C ASN A 6 46.51 27.18 1.95
N LYS A 7 46.51 28.51 1.83
CA LYS A 7 45.32 29.38 1.95
C LYS A 7 44.12 28.87 1.15
N GLY A 8 44.35 28.35 -0.07
CA GLY A 8 43.30 27.75 -0.90
C GLY A 8 42.65 26.53 -0.26
N ASN A 9 43.46 25.58 0.25
CA ASN A 9 42.96 24.37 0.91
C ASN A 9 42.23 24.68 2.21
N SER A 10 42.72 25.67 2.97
CA SER A 10 42.04 26.13 4.19
C SER A 10 40.67 26.72 3.89
N ALA A 11 40.55 27.54 2.83
CA ALA A 11 39.28 28.14 2.41
C ALA A 11 38.28 27.08 1.94
N THR A 12 38.74 26.06 1.19
CA THR A 12 37.87 24.95 0.76
C THR A 12 37.33 24.15 1.94
N ILE A 13 38.16 23.87 2.95
CA ILE A 13 37.71 23.16 4.16
C ILE A 13 36.72 24.01 4.95
N GLN A 14 36.99 25.32 5.04
CA GLN A 14 36.13 26.24 5.76
C GLN A 14 34.76 26.38 5.09
N GLN A 15 34.72 26.43 3.75
CA GLN A 15 33.47 26.38 3.00
C GLN A 15 32.72 25.06 3.22
N ALA A 16 33.41 23.92 3.15
CA ALA A 16 32.78 22.61 3.37
C ALA A 16 32.21 22.46 4.79
N ILE A 17 32.86 23.05 5.80
CA ILE A 17 32.35 23.10 7.18
C ILE A 17 31.09 23.97 7.25
N GLU A 18 31.08 25.11 6.56
CA GLU A 18 29.93 26.02 6.59
C GLU A 18 28.73 25.44 5.83
N ASP A 19 28.96 24.78 4.70
CA ASP A 19 27.92 24.03 3.98
C ASP A 19 27.37 22.89 4.85
N ALA A 20 28.23 22.17 5.58
CA ALA A 20 27.80 21.12 6.49
C ALA A 20 26.98 21.66 7.67
N LYS A 21 27.35 22.84 8.20
CA LYS A 21 26.54 23.53 9.22
C LYS A 21 25.21 23.99 8.65
N GLU A 22 25.17 24.55 7.45
CA GLU A 22 23.92 24.89 6.78
C GLU A 22 23.05 23.66 6.55
N ILE A 23 23.63 22.49 6.22
CA ILE A 23 22.89 21.23 6.09
C ILE A 23 22.38 20.70 7.44
N LEU A 24 23.16 20.87 8.52
CA LEU A 24 22.74 20.51 9.87
C LEU A 24 21.67 21.48 10.42
N GLU A 25 21.73 22.76 10.03
CA GLU A 25 20.76 23.81 10.34
C GLU A 25 19.59 23.88 9.36
N LEU A 26 19.69 23.18 8.23
CA LEU A 26 18.57 22.76 7.40
C LEU A 26 17.80 21.76 8.24
N ASP A 27 17.03 22.31 9.16
CA ASP A 27 15.88 21.62 9.72
C ASP A 27 15.02 21.23 8.51
N LEU A 28 15.16 19.98 8.06
CA LEU A 28 14.32 19.40 7.02
C LEU A 28 12.82 19.47 7.42
N PHE A 29 12.55 19.86 8.68
CA PHE A 29 11.26 20.09 9.29
C PHE A 29 11.05 21.56 9.74
N LYS A 30 11.84 22.54 9.26
CA LYS A 30 11.72 23.99 9.57
C LYS A 30 10.30 24.50 9.36
N ASN A 31 9.60 23.93 8.37
CA ASN A 31 8.15 23.95 8.32
C ASN A 31 7.62 22.87 9.27
N LYS A 32 7.42 23.23 10.55
CA LYS A 32 6.72 22.41 11.56
C LYS A 32 5.26 22.17 11.12
N LYS A 33 5.06 21.40 10.06
CA LYS A 33 3.77 20.79 9.77
C LYS A 33 3.50 19.85 10.92
N ASP A 34 2.35 20.01 11.55
CA ASP A 34 1.85 19.05 12.51
C ASP A 34 1.59 17.73 11.77
N TRP A 35 2.63 16.87 11.71
CA TRP A 35 2.62 15.60 11.01
C TRP A 35 1.60 14.64 11.61
N LYS A 36 1.31 14.77 12.92
CA LYS A 36 0.26 14.00 13.59
C LYS A 36 -1.09 14.37 13.00
N LYS A 37 -1.42 15.67 12.97
CA LYS A 37 -2.66 16.20 12.41
C LYS A 37 -2.77 15.92 10.92
N TYR A 38 -1.68 16.08 10.17
CA TYR A 38 -1.64 15.79 8.73
C TYR A 38 -1.94 14.32 8.44
N THR A 39 -1.24 13.40 9.12
CA THR A 39 -1.37 11.95 8.92
C THR A 39 -2.76 11.49 9.29
N LEU A 40 -3.28 11.92 10.45
CA LEU A 40 -4.63 11.60 10.89
C LEU A 40 -5.69 12.12 9.91
N LYS A 41 -5.56 13.37 9.44
CA LYS A 41 -6.48 13.96 8.46
C LYS A 41 -6.47 13.16 7.15
N ARG A 42 -5.29 12.74 6.70
CA ARG A 42 -5.14 11.98 5.45
C ARG A 42 -5.71 10.57 5.58
N LEU A 43 -5.46 9.89 6.69
CA LEU A 43 -6.05 8.57 6.99
C LEU A 43 -7.57 8.63 6.99
N LYS A 44 -8.17 9.57 7.74
CA LYS A 44 -9.63 9.77 7.79
C LYS A 44 -10.23 10.02 6.41
N LYS A 45 -9.57 10.84 5.58
CA LYS A 45 -10.03 11.11 4.22
C LYS A 45 -10.00 9.85 3.35
N LYS A 46 -8.96 9.02 3.48
CA LYS A 46 -8.84 7.77 2.73
C LYS A 46 -9.84 6.72 3.19
N ASP A 47 -10.03 6.57 4.50
CA ASP A 47 -11.06 5.70 5.08
C ASP A 47 -12.48 6.10 4.65
N LYS A 48 -12.84 7.40 4.72
CA LYS A 48 -14.14 7.88 4.24
C LYS A 48 -14.38 7.53 2.76
N LYS A 49 -13.36 7.74 1.91
CA LYS A 49 -13.44 7.38 0.49
C LYS A 49 -13.59 5.87 0.28
N LEU A 50 -12.85 5.08 1.06
CA LEU A 50 -12.92 3.63 1.02
C LEU A 50 -14.33 3.13 1.34
N ARG A 51 -14.92 3.59 2.45
CA ARG A 51 -16.28 3.19 2.85
C ARG A 51 -17.34 3.59 1.83
N TYR A 52 -17.19 4.78 1.25
CA TYR A 52 -18.11 5.24 0.20
C TYR A 52 -18.01 4.35 -1.04
N ALA A 53 -16.79 4.09 -1.53
CA ALA A 53 -16.56 3.22 -2.68
C ALA A 53 -17.11 1.80 -2.42
N PHE A 54 -16.79 1.22 -1.26
CA PHE A 54 -17.31 -0.09 -0.85
C PHE A 54 -18.85 -0.16 -0.85
N LYS A 55 -19.53 0.91 -0.40
CA LYS A 55 -21.01 0.95 -0.38
C LYS A 55 -21.64 1.11 -1.77
N THR A 56 -20.92 1.67 -2.74
CA THR A 56 -21.49 2.14 -4.01
C THR A 56 -20.98 1.39 -5.23
N VAL A 57 -20.00 0.51 -5.05
CA VAL A 57 -19.43 -0.27 -6.14
C VAL A 57 -20.42 -1.30 -6.65
N ASP A 58 -20.40 -1.51 -7.95
CA ASP A 58 -21.00 -2.66 -8.59
C ASP A 58 -20.07 -3.86 -8.36
N ILE A 59 -20.55 -4.89 -7.65
CA ILE A 59 -19.75 -6.06 -7.30
C ILE A 59 -19.37 -6.87 -8.55
N SER A 60 -20.13 -6.74 -9.64
CA SER A 60 -19.81 -7.39 -10.92
C SER A 60 -18.65 -6.72 -11.67
N ASP A 61 -18.27 -5.48 -11.30
CA ASP A 61 -17.08 -4.80 -11.82
C ASP A 61 -15.85 -5.25 -11.01
N TYR A 62 -15.19 -6.31 -11.50
CA TYR A 62 -14.01 -6.89 -10.87
C TYR A 62 -12.89 -5.87 -10.67
N GLU A 63 -12.59 -5.03 -11.67
CA GLU A 63 -11.55 -4.01 -11.58
C GLU A 63 -11.84 -3.02 -10.44
N ALA A 64 -13.09 -2.57 -10.30
CA ALA A 64 -13.50 -1.69 -9.22
C ALA A 64 -13.37 -2.37 -7.85
N VAL A 65 -13.84 -3.62 -7.72
CA VAL A 65 -13.70 -4.43 -6.49
C VAL A 65 -12.23 -4.59 -6.11
N HIS A 66 -11.37 -4.92 -7.07
CA HIS A 66 -9.93 -5.11 -6.84
C HIS A 66 -9.25 -3.79 -6.41
N GLU A 67 -9.56 -2.66 -7.04
CA GLU A 67 -9.00 -1.36 -6.64
C GLU A 67 -9.46 -0.91 -5.24
N ILE A 68 -10.70 -1.23 -4.87
CA ILE A 68 -11.21 -0.98 -3.51
C ILE A 68 -10.48 -1.88 -2.51
N ARG A 69 -10.25 -3.16 -2.81
CA ARG A 69 -9.44 -4.07 -1.96
C ARG A 69 -8.02 -3.56 -1.77
N LYS A 70 -7.35 -3.05 -2.82
CA LYS A 70 -6.03 -2.39 -2.70
C LYS A 70 -6.11 -1.16 -1.79
N SER A 71 -7.18 -0.37 -1.91
CA SER A 71 -7.41 0.80 -1.07
C SER A 71 -7.63 0.43 0.41
N ALA A 72 -8.33 -0.68 0.67
CA ALA A 72 -8.51 -1.24 2.01
C ALA A 72 -7.16 -1.65 2.63
N LYS A 73 -6.33 -2.38 1.88
CA LYS A 73 -4.95 -2.72 2.31
C LYS A 73 -4.15 -1.46 2.67
N LYS A 74 -4.21 -0.41 1.84
CA LYS A 74 -3.51 0.87 2.10
C LYS A 74 -3.98 1.55 3.38
N VAL A 75 -5.30 1.60 3.65
CA VAL A 75 -5.84 2.16 4.90
C VAL A 75 -5.42 1.33 6.10
N ARG A 76 -5.49 0.00 5.99
CA ARG A 76 -5.07 -0.93 7.05
C ARG A 76 -3.60 -0.76 7.41
N TYR A 77 -2.71 -0.68 6.41
CA TYR A 77 -1.28 -0.47 6.64
C TYR A 77 -1.01 0.91 7.22
N ALA A 78 -1.65 1.96 6.72
CA ALA A 78 -1.51 3.29 7.28
C ALA A 78 -1.94 3.33 8.76
N ALA A 79 -3.08 2.71 9.11
CA ALA A 79 -3.52 2.62 10.50
C ALA A 79 -2.59 1.79 11.38
N THR A 80 -1.91 0.79 10.81
CA THR A 80 -0.97 -0.08 11.55
C THR A 80 0.35 0.63 11.84
N TYR A 81 0.90 1.35 10.86
CA TYR A 81 2.24 1.93 10.99
C TYR A 81 2.27 3.35 11.53
N PHE A 82 1.14 4.08 11.51
CA PHE A 82 1.08 5.47 12.00
C PHE A 82 0.45 5.64 13.38
N ASP A 83 0.05 4.55 14.05
CA ASP A 83 -0.58 4.57 15.39
C ASP A 83 0.29 5.36 16.39
N ASP A 84 1.56 4.99 16.50
CA ASP A 84 2.55 5.66 17.36
C ASP A 84 2.79 7.12 16.94
N THR A 85 2.88 7.35 15.62
CA THR A 85 3.12 8.68 15.05
C THR A 85 2.02 9.66 15.44
N VAL A 86 0.75 9.24 15.40
CA VAL A 86 -0.39 10.13 15.72
C VAL A 86 -0.75 10.14 17.20
N SER A 87 -0.18 9.24 18.01
CA SER A 87 -0.44 9.09 19.45
C SER A 87 -1.95 8.95 19.75
N LYS A 88 -2.66 8.18 18.91
CA LYS A 88 -4.09 7.88 19.04
C LYS A 88 -4.35 6.47 18.58
N ASP A 89 -5.29 5.78 19.22
CA ASP A 89 -5.73 4.44 18.81
C ASP A 89 -6.41 4.47 17.43
N LEU A 90 -5.78 3.84 16.44
CA LEU A 90 -6.27 3.65 15.09
C LEU A 90 -6.87 2.25 14.84
N ASN A 91 -7.08 1.44 15.88
CA ASN A 91 -7.56 0.06 15.78
C ASN A 91 -8.90 -0.05 15.03
N GLN A 92 -9.82 0.89 15.20
CA GLN A 92 -11.09 0.87 14.48
C GLN A 92 -10.89 0.96 12.95
N TYR A 93 -10.00 1.86 12.48
CA TYR A 93 -9.67 1.98 11.06
C TYR A 93 -9.05 0.69 10.51
N ARG A 94 -8.18 0.05 11.31
CA ARG A 94 -7.57 -1.23 10.96
C ARG A 94 -8.60 -2.35 10.84
N LYS A 95 -9.53 -2.46 11.79
CA LYS A 95 -10.59 -3.48 11.80
C LYS A 95 -11.53 -3.31 10.60
N ASP A 96 -12.02 -2.09 10.38
CA ASP A 96 -12.98 -1.82 9.30
C ASP A 96 -12.35 -2.03 7.92
N ALA A 97 -11.11 -1.57 7.73
CA ALA A 97 -10.39 -1.82 6.49
C ALA A 97 -10.07 -3.32 6.29
N LYS A 98 -9.84 -4.07 7.37
CA LYS A 98 -9.65 -5.53 7.28
C LYS A 98 -10.95 -6.23 6.86
N ALA A 99 -12.10 -5.83 7.39
CA ALA A 99 -13.39 -6.40 7.02
C ALA A 99 -13.65 -6.22 5.51
N ILE A 100 -13.54 -4.98 5.00
CA ILE A 100 -13.68 -4.68 3.56
C ILE A 100 -12.67 -5.48 2.72
N GLN A 101 -11.41 -5.56 3.17
CA GLN A 101 -10.39 -6.33 2.47
C GLN A 101 -10.73 -7.82 2.38
N SER A 102 -11.26 -8.40 3.45
CA SER A 102 -11.62 -9.83 3.53
C SER A 102 -12.76 -10.15 2.59
N GLU A 103 -13.84 -9.36 2.63
CA GLU A 103 -15.03 -9.55 1.78
C GLU A 103 -14.68 -9.47 0.30
N PHE A 104 -14.00 -8.40 -0.13
CA PHE A 104 -13.55 -8.29 -1.52
C PHE A 104 -12.40 -9.24 -1.83
N GLY A 105 -11.85 -9.94 -0.83
CA GLY A 105 -10.84 -10.95 -1.03
C GLY A 105 -11.38 -12.20 -1.68
N GLU A 106 -12.52 -12.66 -1.23
CA GLU A 106 -13.16 -13.86 -1.76
C GLU A 106 -13.44 -13.69 -3.26
N ILE A 107 -14.02 -12.54 -3.65
CA ILE A 107 -14.28 -12.20 -5.05
C ILE A 107 -12.99 -12.12 -5.87
N THR A 108 -11.98 -11.37 -5.39
CA THR A 108 -10.73 -11.25 -6.17
C THR A 108 -9.97 -12.56 -6.28
N ASP A 109 -10.00 -13.37 -5.23
CA ASP A 109 -9.26 -14.63 -5.20
C ASP A 109 -9.99 -15.67 -6.07
N ALA A 110 -11.32 -15.68 -6.12
CA ALA A 110 -12.11 -16.47 -7.06
C ALA A 110 -11.79 -16.11 -8.52
N HIS A 111 -11.82 -14.83 -8.88
CA HIS A 111 -11.49 -14.36 -10.23
C HIS A 111 -10.06 -14.74 -10.64
N VAL A 112 -9.08 -14.53 -9.77
CA VAL A 112 -7.68 -14.93 -10.03
C VAL A 112 -7.55 -16.45 -10.18
N ASN A 113 -8.26 -17.23 -9.37
CA ASN A 113 -8.25 -18.69 -9.48
C ASN A 113 -8.86 -19.17 -10.80
N TYR A 114 -9.96 -18.56 -11.24
CA TYR A 114 -10.57 -18.84 -12.55
C TYR A 114 -9.57 -18.63 -13.69
N ASP A 115 -8.88 -17.48 -13.69
CA ASP A 115 -7.86 -17.16 -14.70
C ASP A 115 -6.70 -18.16 -14.67
N LEU A 116 -6.23 -18.52 -13.48
CA LEU A 116 -5.14 -19.48 -13.31
C LEU A 116 -5.53 -20.87 -13.83
N LEU A 117 -6.72 -21.37 -13.48
CA LEU A 117 -7.22 -22.66 -13.93
C LEU A 117 -7.37 -22.67 -15.47
N THR A 118 -7.88 -21.59 -16.04
CA THR A 118 -7.98 -21.40 -17.49
C THR A 118 -6.61 -21.41 -18.15
N ALA A 119 -5.61 -20.74 -17.59
CA ALA A 119 -4.26 -20.71 -18.13
C ALA A 119 -3.50 -22.04 -17.94
N TYR A 120 -3.83 -22.82 -16.91
CA TYR A 120 -3.16 -24.10 -16.64
C TYR A 120 -3.71 -25.25 -17.46
N LYS A 121 -5.01 -25.26 -17.81
CA LYS A 121 -5.60 -26.34 -18.62
C LYS A 121 -4.85 -26.54 -19.94
N ASP A 122 -4.38 -25.46 -20.57
CA ASP A 122 -3.68 -25.48 -21.86
C ASP A 122 -2.23 -25.97 -21.75
N LYS A 123 -1.68 -26.01 -20.52
CA LYS A 123 -0.30 -26.43 -20.24
C LYS A 123 -0.21 -27.89 -19.80
N VAL A 124 -1.34 -28.50 -19.48
CA VAL A 124 -1.42 -29.87 -18.96
C VAL A 124 -1.59 -30.86 -20.11
N LYS A 125 -0.74 -31.90 -20.12
CA LYS A 125 -0.78 -32.98 -21.13
C LYS A 125 -1.72 -34.11 -20.75
N ASP A 126 -1.97 -34.30 -19.44
CA ASP A 126 -2.87 -35.34 -18.93
C ASP A 126 -4.32 -34.88 -19.06
N GLU A 127 -5.12 -35.63 -19.81
CA GLU A 127 -6.52 -35.28 -20.08
C GLU A 127 -7.39 -35.29 -18.82
N ASN A 128 -7.16 -36.22 -17.89
CA ASN A 128 -7.94 -36.28 -16.65
C ASN A 128 -7.69 -35.05 -15.78
N VAL A 129 -6.43 -34.61 -15.72
CA VAL A 129 -6.06 -33.41 -14.96
C VAL A 129 -6.61 -32.16 -15.63
N ARG A 130 -6.57 -32.08 -16.97
CA ARG A 130 -7.18 -30.98 -17.72
C ARG A 130 -8.68 -30.87 -17.43
N ASP A 131 -9.39 -31.99 -17.49
CA ASP A 131 -10.84 -32.03 -17.29
C ASP A 131 -11.21 -31.68 -15.84
N LEU A 132 -10.41 -32.11 -14.86
CA LEU A 132 -10.57 -31.71 -13.46
C LEU A 132 -10.36 -30.20 -13.26
N LEU A 133 -9.37 -29.58 -13.91
CA LEU A 133 -9.15 -28.13 -13.84
C LEU A 133 -10.32 -27.35 -14.43
N ILE A 134 -10.92 -27.87 -15.52
CA ILE A 134 -12.12 -27.29 -16.13
C ILE A 134 -13.31 -27.40 -15.16
N GLN A 135 -13.52 -28.57 -14.54
CA GLN A 135 -14.60 -28.76 -13.57
C GLN A 135 -14.49 -27.78 -12.39
N ILE A 136 -13.30 -27.66 -11.78
CA ILE A 136 -13.07 -26.74 -10.66
C ILE A 136 -13.32 -25.28 -11.09
N ARG A 137 -12.91 -24.91 -12.31
CA ARG A 137 -13.15 -23.57 -12.85
C ARG A 137 -14.64 -23.29 -12.98
N ASP A 138 -15.40 -24.23 -13.51
CA ASP A 138 -16.85 -24.06 -13.74
C ASP A 138 -17.64 -24.03 -12.42
N ASP A 139 -17.15 -24.75 -11.40
CA ASP A 139 -17.71 -24.69 -10.04
C ASP A 139 -17.49 -23.32 -9.37
N ILE A 140 -16.40 -22.60 -9.71
CA ILE A 140 -16.15 -21.24 -9.22
C ILE A 140 -17.15 -20.25 -9.84
N GLU A 141 -17.46 -20.39 -11.13
CA GLU A 141 -18.43 -19.53 -11.84
C GLU A 141 -19.88 -19.81 -11.39
N SER A 142 -20.19 -21.06 -11.05
CA SER A 142 -21.53 -21.48 -10.60
C SER A 142 -21.88 -21.10 -9.15
N ALA A 143 -20.92 -20.51 -8.42
CA ALA A 143 -21.11 -20.08 -7.03
C ALA A 143 -21.51 -18.59 -6.89
N GLU A 144 -21.61 -17.86 -8.01
CA GLU A 144 -22.20 -16.51 -8.11
C GLU A 144 -23.73 -16.53 -8.15
#